data_AF-A0A924S6N0-F1
#
_entry.id   AF-A0A924S6N0-F1
#
_cell.length_a   1.000
_cell.length_b   1.000
_cell.length_c   1.000
_cell.angle_alpha   90.00
_cell.angle_beta   90.00
_cell.angle_gamma   90.00
#
_symmetry.space_group_name_H-M   'P 1'
#
loop_
_entity.id
_entity.type
_entity.pdbx_description
1 polymer ?
#
loop_
_entity_poly.entity_id
_entity_poly.type
_entity_poly.pdbx_seq_one_letter_code
_entity_poly.pdbx_strand_id
1 'polypeptide(L)'
;MKAIGYRRNLPVDQPDALEDLDLPAPQPGPRDAVGIVEGLGAEVAGFQVGDRVFYAGSITRPGANSELHVVDERIAALAPSSLDDSQAAALPLTAITAWELLFDRLGVAQGGGAGQSLLVVGG
;
A
#
# COMPACT_ATOMS: atom_id res chain seq x y z
N MET A 1 -0.30 -19.18 7.59
CA MET A 1 0.23 -19.18 6.21
C MET A 1 1.73 -19.33 6.29
N LYS A 2 2.30 -20.13 5.39
CA LYS A 2 3.75 -20.26 5.28
C LYS A 2 4.33 -19.00 4.61
N ALA A 3 5.39 -18.46 5.18
CA ALA A 3 6.14 -17.34 4.63
C ALA A 3 7.64 -17.58 4.88
N ILE A 4 8.50 -17.00 4.04
CA ILE A 4 9.93 -16.93 4.32
C ILE A 4 10.23 -15.52 4.83
N GLY A 5 10.88 -15.40 5.99
CA GLY A 5 11.22 -14.11 6.59
C GLY A 5 12.58 -14.13 7.28
N TYR A 6 12.95 -13.02 7.92
CA TYR A 6 14.19 -12.91 8.68
C TYR A 6 13.96 -12.10 9.95
N ARG A 7 14.58 -12.51 11.07
CA ARG A 7 14.55 -11.76 12.34
C ARG A 7 15.74 -10.80 12.48
N ARG A 8 16.84 -11.10 11.78
CA ARG A 8 18.05 -10.28 11.70
C ARG A 8 18.52 -10.25 10.26
N ASN A 9 18.92 -9.07 9.79
CA ASN A 9 19.47 -8.92 8.45
C ASN A 9 20.90 -9.47 8.43
N LEU A 10 21.11 -10.64 7.81
CA LEU A 10 22.39 -11.34 7.69
C LEU A 10 22.70 -11.62 6.21
N PRO A 11 23.99 -11.81 5.84
CA PRO A 11 24.37 -12.31 4.52
C PRO A 11 23.65 -13.62 4.17
N VAL A 12 23.25 -13.78 2.90
CA VAL A 12 22.38 -14.89 2.44
C VAL A 12 22.98 -16.29 2.58
N ASP A 13 24.31 -16.39 2.70
CA ASP A 13 25.04 -17.64 2.92
C ASP A 13 25.01 -18.11 4.38
N GLN A 14 24.52 -17.27 5.30
CA GLN A 14 24.30 -17.65 6.69
C GLN A 14 23.03 -18.48 6.81
N PRO A 15 23.06 -19.59 7.57
CA PRO A 15 21.90 -20.48 7.71
C PRO A 15 20.69 -19.80 8.36
N ASP A 16 20.92 -18.74 9.14
CA ASP A 16 19.88 -18.00 9.85
C ASP A 16 19.42 -16.73 9.09
N ALA A 17 19.85 -16.56 7.83
CA ALA A 17 19.51 -15.40 7.01
C ALA A 17 18.04 -15.41 6.58
N LEU A 18 17.43 -16.59 6.45
CA LEU A 18 16.03 -16.79 6.07
C LEU A 18 15.44 -17.96 6.87
N GLU A 19 14.27 -17.75 7.45
CA GLU A 19 13.54 -18.73 8.26
C GLU A 19 12.19 -19.03 7.60
N ASP A 20 11.78 -20.30 7.59
CA ASP A 20 10.40 -20.69 7.32
C ASP A 20 9.52 -20.28 8.52
N LEU A 21 8.58 -19.39 8.28
CA LEU A 21 7.65 -18.86 9.28
C LEU A 21 6.24 -19.39 9.02
N ASP A 22 5.60 -19.87 10.09
CA ASP A 22 4.15 -20.06 10.11
C ASP A 22 3.50 -18.85 10.78
N LEU A 23 2.90 -18.00 9.97
CA LEU A 23 2.22 -16.77 10.42
C LEU A 23 0.71 -16.99 10.51
N PRO A 24 -0.03 -16.29 11.38
CA PRO A 24 -1.48 -16.27 11.28
C PRO A 24 -1.91 -15.82 9.87
N ALA A 25 -3.07 -16.29 9.41
CA ALA A 25 -3.65 -15.72 8.19
C ALA A 25 -3.84 -14.20 8.39
N PRO A 26 -3.42 -13.36 7.44
CA PRO A 26 -3.58 -11.92 7.56
C PRO A 26 -5.07 -11.62 7.69
N GLN A 27 -5.42 -10.86 8.71
CA GLN A 27 -6.77 -10.34 8.85
C GLN A 27 -6.85 -9.04 8.05
N PRO A 28 -7.96 -8.77 7.35
CA PRO A 28 -8.20 -7.47 6.73
C PRO A 28 -8.00 -6.36 7.77
N GLY A 29 -6.92 -5.61 7.61
CA GLY A 29 -6.61 -4.48 8.45
C GLY A 29 -7.49 -3.29 8.08
N PRO A 30 -7.56 -2.25 8.90
CA PRO A 30 -8.33 -1.04 8.61
C PRO A 30 -7.60 -0.14 7.58
N ARG A 31 -6.78 -0.75 6.73
CA ARG A 31 -5.90 -0.12 5.75
C ARG A 31 -6.41 -0.52 4.39
N ASP A 32 -6.31 0.43 3.47
CA ASP A 32 -6.89 0.38 2.15
C ASP A 32 -8.40 0.54 2.14
N ALA A 33 -8.83 1.50 1.33
CA ALA A 33 -10.23 1.78 1.07
C ALA A 33 -10.40 2.17 -0.38
N VAL A 34 -11.54 1.82 -0.93
CA VAL A 34 -12.12 2.47 -2.10
C VAL A 34 -13.53 2.90 -1.72
N GLY A 35 -13.95 4.06 -2.20
CA GLY A 35 -15.28 4.56 -1.89
C GLY A 35 -15.63 5.78 -2.71
N ILE A 36 -16.82 6.31 -2.43
CA ILE A 36 -17.31 7.54 -3.05
C ILE A 36 -17.15 8.68 -2.05
N VAL A 37 -16.70 9.83 -2.54
CA VAL A 37 -16.65 11.06 -1.74
C VAL A 37 -18.08 11.49 -1.39
N GLU A 38 -18.45 11.31 -0.12
CA GLU A 38 -19.75 11.72 0.42
C GLU A 38 -19.78 13.22 0.80
N GLY A 39 -18.65 13.77 1.22
CA GLY A 39 -18.54 15.17 1.65
C GLY A 39 -17.10 15.65 1.70
N LEU A 40 -16.92 16.97 1.68
CA LEU A 40 -15.62 17.62 1.58
C LEU A 40 -15.43 18.68 2.67
N GLY A 41 -14.18 18.83 3.11
CA GLY A 41 -13.78 19.96 3.95
C GLY A 41 -13.72 21.25 3.13
N ALA A 42 -13.84 22.41 3.81
CA ALA A 42 -13.90 23.71 3.16
C ALA A 42 -12.64 24.07 2.34
N GLU A 43 -11.49 23.49 2.68
CA GLU A 43 -10.20 23.73 2.03
C GLU A 43 -9.83 22.65 1.01
N VAL A 44 -10.67 21.64 0.81
CA VAL A 44 -10.36 20.55 -0.12
C VAL A 44 -10.37 21.05 -1.57
N ALA A 45 -9.31 20.73 -2.30
CA ALA A 45 -9.12 21.03 -3.71
C ALA A 45 -8.77 19.75 -4.49
N GLY A 46 -9.39 19.56 -5.65
CA GLY A 46 -9.06 18.44 -6.56
C GLY A 46 -9.97 17.21 -6.45
N PHE A 47 -10.94 17.23 -5.53
CA PHE A 47 -12.02 16.24 -5.44
C PHE A 47 -13.40 16.92 -5.47
N GLN A 48 -14.42 16.17 -5.86
CA GLN A 48 -15.83 16.54 -5.76
C GLN A 48 -16.65 15.41 -5.15
N VAL A 49 -17.81 15.75 -4.57
CA VAL A 49 -18.79 14.75 -4.13
C VAL A 49 -19.18 13.87 -5.31
N GLY A 50 -19.16 12.55 -5.10
CA GLY A 50 -19.38 11.57 -6.17
C GLY A 50 -18.11 11.03 -6.82
N ASP A 51 -16.93 11.61 -6.56
CA ASP A 51 -15.67 11.04 -7.03
C ASP A 51 -15.43 9.67 -6.39
N ARG A 52 -14.98 8.71 -7.20
CA ARG A 52 -14.50 7.42 -6.73
C ARG A 52 -13.03 7.54 -6.36
N VAL A 53 -12.71 7.34 -5.10
CA VAL A 53 -11.37 7.54 -4.53
C VAL A 53 -10.87 6.27 -3.85
N PHE A 54 -9.55 6.14 -3.78
CA PHE A 54 -8.88 5.07 -3.05
C PHE A 54 -7.67 5.60 -2.27
N TYR A 55 -7.34 4.97 -1.15
CA TYR A 55 -6.26 5.41 -0.25
C TYR A 55 -5.89 4.35 0.80
N ALA A 56 -4.70 4.46 1.40
CA ALA A 56 -4.25 3.61 2.51
C ALA A 56 -4.59 4.17 3.91
N GLY A 57 -4.75 5.49 4.03
CA GLY A 57 -5.03 6.21 5.28
C GLY A 57 -3.79 6.46 6.14
N SER A 58 -3.97 6.74 7.43
CA SER A 58 -2.87 7.04 8.38
C SER A 58 -2.87 6.14 9.61
N ILE A 59 -1.68 5.69 10.06
CA ILE A 59 -1.49 4.86 11.26
C ILE A 59 -1.83 5.57 12.57
N THR A 60 -1.89 6.89 12.55
CA THR A 60 -2.21 7.71 13.72
C THR A 60 -3.68 8.16 13.76
N ARG A 61 -4.53 7.68 12.85
CA ARG A 61 -5.96 7.98 12.77
C ARG A 61 -6.79 6.68 12.82
N PRO A 62 -8.09 6.76 13.16
CA PRO A 62 -9.02 5.65 12.91
C PRO A 62 -8.87 5.18 11.47
N GLY A 63 -9.06 3.89 11.21
CA GLY A 63 -8.93 3.35 9.86
C GLY A 63 -10.28 2.98 9.23
N ALA A 64 -10.22 2.37 8.05
CA ALA A 64 -11.33 2.33 7.10
C ALA A 64 -12.33 1.18 7.27
N ASN A 65 -12.27 0.42 8.37
CA ASN A 65 -13.28 -0.62 8.68
C ASN A 65 -14.58 0.01 9.21
N SER A 66 -15.17 0.88 8.40
CA SER A 66 -16.37 1.66 8.70
C SER A 66 -17.08 2.06 7.40
N GLU A 67 -18.40 2.32 7.48
CA GLU A 67 -19.18 2.76 6.31
C GLU A 67 -18.77 4.17 5.83
N LEU A 68 -18.31 5.01 6.75
CA LEU A 68 -17.77 6.34 6.47
C LEU A 68 -16.40 6.48 7.12
N HIS A 69 -15.47 7.12 6.41
CA HIS A 69 -14.11 7.32 6.90
C HIS A 69 -13.56 8.66 6.40
N VAL A 70 -12.90 9.40 7.31
CA VAL A 70 -12.31 10.71 7.00
C VAL A 70 -10.84 10.54 6.67
N VAL A 71 -10.44 10.97 5.49
CA VAL A 71 -9.06 10.97 5.02
C VAL A 71 -8.63 12.39 4.63
N ASP A 72 -7.34 12.66 4.72
CA ASP A 72 -6.75 13.90 4.21
C ASP A 72 -6.60 13.81 2.69
N GLU A 73 -7.00 14.84 1.94
CA GLU A 73 -7.00 14.83 0.47
C GLU A 73 -5.63 14.53 -0.13
N ARG A 74 -4.54 14.92 0.56
CA ARG A 74 -3.17 14.82 0.05
C ARG A 74 -2.66 13.38 0.03
N ILE A 75 -3.34 12.47 0.71
CA ILE A 75 -3.04 11.04 0.76
C ILE A 75 -4.18 10.20 0.17
N ALA A 76 -5.08 10.83 -0.58
CA ALA A 76 -6.10 10.18 -1.37
C ALA A 76 -5.85 10.42 -2.86
N ALA A 77 -6.38 9.54 -3.69
CA ALA A 77 -6.32 9.66 -5.14
C ALA A 77 -7.63 9.18 -5.77
N LEU A 78 -7.88 9.58 -7.01
CA LEU A 78 -8.95 9.00 -7.81
C LEU A 78 -8.65 7.52 -8.06
N ALA A 79 -9.64 6.67 -7.84
CA ALA A 79 -9.51 5.25 -8.07
C ALA A 79 -9.45 4.95 -9.58
N PRO A 80 -8.59 4.02 -10.04
CA PRO A 80 -8.52 3.65 -11.46
C PRO A 80 -9.89 3.20 -12.00
N SER A 81 -10.32 3.76 -13.12
CA SER A 81 -11.60 3.41 -13.76
C SER A 81 -11.60 2.02 -14.39
N SER A 82 -10.43 1.43 -14.59
CA SER A 82 -10.26 0.09 -15.17
C SER A 82 -10.36 -1.04 -14.14
N LEU A 83 -10.46 -0.72 -12.85
CA LEU A 83 -10.48 -1.70 -11.75
C LEU A 83 -11.80 -1.64 -10.99
N ASP A 84 -12.35 -2.81 -10.65
CA ASP A 84 -13.48 -2.89 -9.73
C ASP A 84 -13.07 -2.50 -8.30
N ASP A 85 -14.04 -2.42 -7.38
CA ASP A 85 -13.78 -1.98 -6.01
C ASP A 85 -12.88 -2.94 -5.24
N SER A 86 -13.04 -4.25 -5.42
CA SER A 86 -12.21 -5.24 -4.73
C SER A 86 -10.75 -5.16 -5.19
N GLN A 87 -10.54 -4.95 -6.49
CA GLN A 87 -9.22 -4.77 -7.08
C GLN A 87 -8.58 -3.46 -6.65
N ALA A 88 -9.33 -2.35 -6.70
CA ALA A 88 -8.83 -1.05 -6.29
C ALA A 88 -8.47 -1.01 -4.80
N ALA A 89 -9.28 -1.63 -3.94
CA ALA A 89 -9.02 -1.70 -2.50
C ALA A 89 -7.82 -2.59 -2.14
N ALA A 90 -7.33 -3.45 -3.02
CA ALA A 90 -6.17 -4.31 -2.74
C ALA A 90 -4.81 -3.60 -2.92
N LEU A 91 -4.80 -2.36 -3.43
CA LEU A 91 -3.60 -1.71 -3.94
C LEU A 91 -2.97 -0.61 -3.06
N PRO A 92 -3.69 0.31 -2.40
CA PRO A 92 -3.09 1.58 -1.98
C PRO A 92 -1.85 1.43 -1.09
N LEU A 93 -1.92 0.66 -0.02
CA LEU A 93 -0.83 0.47 0.94
C LEU A 93 0.34 -0.27 0.30
N THR A 94 0.05 -1.36 -0.41
CA THR A 94 1.10 -2.19 -1.05
C THR A 94 1.78 -1.43 -2.18
N ALA A 95 1.02 -0.69 -2.99
CA ALA A 95 1.53 0.12 -4.09
C ALA A 95 2.41 1.27 -3.59
N ILE A 96 1.96 2.03 -2.59
CA ILE A 96 2.77 3.12 -2.01
C ILE A 96 4.03 2.54 -1.35
N THR A 97 3.92 1.41 -0.63
CA THR A 97 5.08 0.76 -0.01
C THR A 97 6.12 0.35 -1.06
N ALA A 98 5.69 -0.28 -2.16
CA ALA A 98 6.59 -0.65 -3.25
C ALA A 98 7.18 0.58 -3.96
N TRP A 99 6.37 1.62 -4.17
CA TRP A 99 6.79 2.86 -4.81
C TRP A 99 7.87 3.58 -3.99
N GLU A 100 7.61 3.83 -2.71
CA GLU A 100 8.57 4.48 -1.82
C GLU A 100 9.86 3.65 -1.71
N LEU A 101 9.75 2.33 -1.62
CA LEU A 101 10.91 1.44 -1.58
C LEU A 101 11.78 1.59 -2.84
N LEU A 102 11.17 1.55 -4.03
CA LEU A 102 11.92 1.57 -5.29
C LEU A 102 12.50 2.95 -5.59
N PHE A 103 11.69 4.00 -5.51
CA PHE A 103 12.04 5.31 -6.05
C PHE A 103 12.61 6.25 -4.99
N ASP A 104 12.15 6.16 -3.74
CA ASP A 104 12.59 7.07 -2.67
C ASP A 104 13.69 6.45 -1.80
N ARG A 105 13.64 5.14 -1.52
CA ARG A 105 14.63 4.45 -0.67
C ARG A 105 15.79 3.89 -1.48
N LEU A 106 15.52 3.07 -2.50
CA LEU A 106 16.57 2.51 -3.36
C LEU A 106 17.10 3.52 -4.39
N GLY A 107 16.35 4.59 -4.68
CA GLY A 107 16.77 5.64 -5.61
C GLY A 107 16.81 5.18 -7.06
N VAL A 108 16.00 4.17 -7.43
CA VAL A 108 15.84 3.78 -8.83
C VAL A 108 15.25 4.97 -9.60
N ALA A 109 15.83 5.34 -10.74
CA ALA A 109 15.24 6.39 -11.56
C ALA A 109 13.89 5.92 -12.13
N GLN A 110 12.87 6.78 -12.09
CA GLN A 110 11.59 6.49 -12.74
C GLN A 110 11.80 6.27 -14.25
N GLY A 111 11.25 5.18 -14.78
CA GLY A 111 11.50 4.75 -16.17
C GLY A 111 12.91 4.23 -16.45
N GLY A 112 13.76 4.13 -15.43
CA GLY A 112 15.11 3.57 -15.49
C GLY A 112 15.16 2.07 -15.17
N GLY A 113 16.33 1.60 -14.75
CA GLY A 113 16.53 0.21 -14.32
C GLY A 113 16.71 -0.81 -15.46
N ALA A 114 16.69 -0.37 -16.72
CA ALA A 114 16.95 -1.26 -17.85
C ALA A 114 18.34 -1.91 -17.74
N GLY A 115 18.38 -3.25 -17.80
CA GLY A 115 19.61 -4.03 -17.64
C GLY A 115 20.06 -4.22 -16.19
N GLN A 116 19.31 -3.72 -15.20
CA GLN A 116 19.56 -4.00 -13.78
C GLN A 116 18.71 -5.17 -13.29
N SER A 117 19.16 -5.83 -12.23
CA SER A 117 18.44 -6.94 -11.60
C SER A 117 17.91 -6.52 -10.23
N LEU A 118 16.64 -6.79 -9.97
CA LEU A 118 15.99 -6.62 -8.67
C LEU A 118 15.65 -7.99 -8.09
N LEU A 119 16.10 -8.27 -6.86
CA LEU A 119 15.66 -9.44 -6.09
C LEU A 119 14.50 -9.02 -5.18
N VAL A 120 13.33 -9.64 -5.38
CA VAL A 120 12.18 -9.50 -4.48
C VAL A 120 12.06 -10.78 -3.66
N VAL A 121 12.25 -10.67 -2.34
CA VAL A 121 12.11 -11.79 -1.41
C VAL A 121 10.68 -11.82 -0.89
N GLY A 122 10.00 -12.98 -1.00
CA GLY A 122 8.60 -13.13 -0.60
C GLY A 122 7.58 -12.52 -1.56
N GLY A 123 7.92 -12.45 -2.85
CA GLY A 123 7.03 -12.00 -3.93
C GLY A 123 6.09 -13.08 -4.45
#